data_AF-A0AA37AAD5-F1
#
_entry.id   AF-A0AA37AAD5-F1
#
_cell.length_a   1.000
_cell.length_b   1.000
_cell.length_c   1.000
_cell.angle_alpha   90.00
_cell.angle_beta   90.00
_cell.angle_gamma   90.00
#
_symmetry.space_group_name_H-M   'P 1'
#
loop_
_entity.id
_entity.type
_entity.pdbx_description
1 polymer ?
#
loop_
_entity_poly.entity_id
_entity_poly.type
_entity_poly.pdbx_seq_one_letter_code
_entity_poly.pdbx_strand_id
1 'polypeptide(L)'
;MCTTGHKLELIRRTTYFCSVMVFGTVRVLEDNRERRTATEKLAVKYALRDSLEHHAQAIHQVWKPLCILEMTIAPLSGRKAIEIV
;
A
#
# COMPACT_ATOMS: atom_id res chain seq x y z
N MET A 1 26.44 -47.06 -27.32
CA MET A 1 26.21 -45.80 -28.06
C MET A 1 25.32 -44.93 -27.19
N CYS A 2 25.88 -43.83 -26.68
CA CYS A 2 25.18 -42.87 -25.84
C CYS A 2 24.17 -42.07 -26.68
N THR A 3 22.94 -41.92 -26.20
CA THR A 3 22.07 -40.80 -26.59
C THR A 3 21.53 -40.13 -25.34
N THR A 4 22.32 -39.14 -24.93
CA THR A 4 21.92 -37.81 -24.44
C THR A 4 20.55 -37.71 -23.77
N GLY A 5 20.57 -37.71 -22.44
CA GLY A 5 19.48 -37.13 -21.65
C GLY A 5 19.35 -35.65 -21.97
N HIS A 6 18.23 -35.28 -22.58
CA HIS A 6 17.86 -33.88 -22.78
C HIS A 6 17.66 -33.23 -21.40
N LYS A 7 18.65 -32.44 -20.97
CA LYS A 7 18.56 -31.56 -19.81
C LYS A 7 17.49 -30.52 -20.13
N LEU A 8 16.31 -30.66 -19.51
CA LEU A 8 15.28 -29.63 -19.53
C LEU A 8 15.89 -28.39 -18.85
N GLU A 9 16.27 -27.40 -19.65
CA GLU A 9 16.71 -26.11 -19.14
C GLU A 9 15.50 -25.43 -18.51
N LEU A 10 15.39 -25.52 -17.18
CA LEU A 10 14.40 -24.79 -16.40
C LEU A 10 14.67 -23.29 -16.60
N ILE A 11 13.91 -22.66 -17.49
CA ILE A 11 13.90 -21.21 -17.65
C ILE A 11 13.39 -20.63 -16.32
N ARG A 12 14.29 -20.21 -15.44
CA ARG A 12 13.95 -19.75 -14.10
C ARG A 12 13.33 -18.35 -14.20
N ARG A 13 12.00 -18.30 -14.31
CA ARG A 13 11.22 -17.06 -14.33
C ARG A 13 10.96 -16.58 -12.90
N THR A 14 11.86 -15.79 -12.34
CA THR A 14 11.65 -15.08 -11.07
C THR A 14 11.34 -13.60 -11.33
N THR A 15 10.66 -12.93 -10.40
CA THR A 15 10.30 -11.50 -10.51
C THR A 15 10.91 -10.73 -9.36
N TYR A 16 11.43 -9.54 -9.67
CA TYR A 16 11.96 -8.59 -8.70
C TYR A 16 10.79 -7.95 -7.92
N PHE A 17 10.74 -8.16 -6.61
CA PHE A 17 9.73 -7.55 -5.74
C PHE A 17 10.30 -7.19 -4.37
N CYS A 18 9.72 -6.15 -3.76
CA CYS A 18 9.83 -5.86 -2.34
C CYS A 18 8.41 -5.70 -1.81
N SER A 19 8.07 -6.50 -0.80
CA SER A 19 6.72 -6.55 -0.23
C SER A 19 6.79 -6.53 1.29
N VAL A 20 5.73 -6.05 1.91
CA VAL A 20 5.55 -6.03 3.36
C VAL A 20 4.17 -6.57 3.68
N MET A 21 4.09 -7.41 4.71
CA MET A 21 2.85 -7.87 5.32
C MET A 21 2.73 -7.25 6.71
N VAL A 22 1.60 -6.61 6.99
CA VAL A 22 1.29 -5.99 8.29
C VAL A 22 0.06 -6.64 8.88
N PHE A 23 0.12 -6.96 10.17
CA PHE A 23 -1.04 -7.39 10.96
C PHE A 23 -1.37 -6.30 11.98
N GLY A 24 -2.64 -6.22 12.37
CA GLY A 24 -3.09 -5.16 13.24
C GLY A 24 -4.60 -5.15 13.41
N THR A 25 -5.08 -4.22 14.23
CA THR A 25 -6.51 -3.96 14.43
C THR A 25 -6.93 -2.77 13.60
N VAL A 26 -8.10 -2.86 12.97
CA VAL A 26 -8.69 -1.75 12.21
C VAL A 26 -9.90 -1.23 12.96
N ARG A 27 -10.04 0.10 13.01
CA ARG A 27 -11.27 0.77 13.47
C ARG A 27 -11.72 1.81 12.44
N VAL A 28 -13.04 2.02 12.38
CA VAL A 28 -13.63 3.14 11.63
C VAL A 28 -13.44 4.41 12.45
N LEU A 29 -12.96 5.49 11.83
CA LEU A 29 -12.97 6.80 12.45
C LEU A 29 -14.36 7.41 12.27
N GLU A 30 -15.09 7.60 13.36
CA GLU A 30 -16.45 8.19 13.34
C GLU A 30 -16.42 9.68 13.68
N ASP A 31 -15.50 10.12 14.55
CA ASP A 31 -15.35 11.53 14.90
C ASP A 31 -14.93 12.36 13.68
N ASN A 32 -15.66 13.46 13.46
CA ASN A 32 -15.44 14.30 12.28
C ASN A 32 -14.08 14.98 12.29
N ARG A 33 -13.49 15.30 13.45
CA ARG A 33 -12.17 15.93 13.52
C ARG A 33 -11.08 14.90 13.19
N GLU A 34 -11.14 13.70 13.78
CA GLU A 34 -10.24 12.58 13.47
C GLU A 34 -10.30 12.20 11.99
N ARG A 35 -11.50 12.04 11.43
CA ARG A 35 -11.72 11.78 10.00
C ARG A 35 -11.11 12.87 9.13
N ARG A 36 -11.31 14.15 9.48
CA ARG A 36 -10.81 15.28 8.70
C ARG A 36 -9.29 15.31 8.71
N THR A 37 -8.68 15.24 9.88
CA THR A 37 -7.22 15.22 10.04
C THR A 37 -6.58 14.04 9.31
N ALA A 38 -7.18 12.85 9.38
CA ALA A 38 -6.67 11.68 8.65
C ALA A 38 -6.74 11.88 7.13
N THR A 39 -7.85 12.44 6.62
CA THR A 39 -8.03 12.69 5.19
C THR A 39 -7.07 13.76 4.67
N GLU A 40 -6.82 14.82 5.44
CA GLU A 40 -5.85 15.88 5.09
C GLU A 40 -4.43 15.31 5.01
N LYS A 41 -4.04 14.42 5.95
CA LYS A 41 -2.75 13.72 5.88
C LYS A 41 -2.64 12.86 4.61
N LEU A 42 -3.71 12.20 4.18
CA LEU A 42 -3.74 11.43 2.94
C LEU A 42 -3.62 12.33 1.71
N ALA A 43 -4.31 13.49 1.70
CA ALA A 43 -4.24 14.45 0.61
C ALA A 43 -2.80 14.98 0.41
N VAL A 44 -2.12 15.38 1.50
CA VAL A 44 -0.72 15.79 1.45
C VAL A 44 0.19 14.66 0.95
N LYS A 45 -0.03 13.42 1.40
CA LYS A 45 0.81 12.27 1.02
C LYS A 45 0.68 11.91 -0.47
N TYR A 46 -0.53 11.95 -1.02
CA TYR A 46 -0.81 11.40 -2.35
C TYR A 46 -1.04 12.47 -3.44
N ALA A 47 -1.33 13.72 -3.06
CA ALA A 47 -1.56 14.84 -3.98
C ALA A 47 -0.57 16.00 -3.70
N LEU A 48 0.73 15.68 -3.66
CA LEU A 48 1.83 16.59 -3.27
C LEU A 48 1.92 17.90 -4.08
N ARG A 49 1.46 17.89 -5.33
CA ARG A 49 1.54 19.05 -6.24
C ARG A 49 0.27 19.90 -6.24
N ASP A 50 -0.75 19.47 -5.51
CA ASP A 50 -2.06 20.09 -5.50
C ASP A 50 -2.17 21.08 -4.32
N SER A 51 -2.97 22.13 -4.49
CA SER A 51 -3.06 23.20 -3.49
C SER A 51 -3.91 22.76 -2.29
N LEU A 52 -3.66 23.38 -1.12
CA LEU A 52 -4.47 23.13 0.08
C LEU A 52 -5.96 23.43 -0.15
N GLU A 53 -6.28 24.41 -1.00
CA GLU A 53 -7.65 24.76 -1.37
C GLU A 53 -8.32 23.65 -2.18
N HIS A 54 -7.62 23.10 -3.19
CA HIS A 54 -8.14 21.95 -3.93
C HIS A 54 -8.28 20.72 -3.04
N HIS A 55 -7.34 20.46 -2.13
CA HIS A 55 -7.50 19.38 -1.14
C HIS A 55 -8.77 19.58 -0.32
N ALA A 56 -9.00 20.78 0.21
CA ALA A 56 -10.18 21.07 1.01
C ALA A 56 -11.49 20.89 0.22
N GLN A 57 -11.52 21.34 -1.04
CA GLN A 57 -12.66 21.19 -1.94
C GLN A 57 -12.93 19.72 -2.28
N ALA A 58 -11.89 18.95 -2.64
CA ALA A 58 -12.02 17.53 -2.95
C ALA A 58 -12.56 16.75 -1.75
N ILE A 59 -12.04 17.01 -0.55
CA ILE A 59 -12.53 16.38 0.69
C ILE A 59 -13.99 16.76 0.94
N HIS A 60 -14.37 18.02 0.74
CA HIS A 60 -15.75 18.47 0.91
C HIS A 60 -16.72 17.72 -0.02
N GLN A 61 -16.35 17.52 -1.29
CA GLN A 61 -17.18 16.82 -2.27
C GLN A 61 -17.44 15.35 -1.90
N VAL A 62 -16.46 14.68 -1.30
CA VAL A 62 -16.58 13.25 -0.94
C VAL A 62 -16.93 13.02 0.54
N TRP A 63 -17.11 14.08 1.34
CA TRP A 63 -17.19 13.98 2.81
C TRP A 63 -18.28 13.02 3.31
N LYS A 64 -19.48 13.10 2.71
CA LYS A 64 -20.63 12.27 3.11
C LYS A 64 -20.41 10.77 2.88
N PRO A 65 -20.00 10.31 1.68
CA PRO A 65 -19.73 8.89 1.45
C PRO A 65 -18.36 8.39 1.95
N LEU A 66 -17.45 9.27 2.38
CA LEU A 66 -16.09 8.89 2.76
C LEU A 66 -16.04 8.14 4.10
N CYS A 67 -15.58 6.89 4.09
CA CYS A 67 -15.24 6.13 5.29
C CYS A 67 -13.71 6.06 5.46
N ILE A 68 -13.20 6.42 6.64
CA ILE A 68 -11.77 6.36 6.96
C ILE A 68 -11.54 5.25 7.98
N LEU A 69 -10.55 4.42 7.68
CA LEU A 69 -10.10 3.34 8.54
C LEU A 69 -8.72 3.68 9.11
N GLU A 70 -8.58 3.51 10.41
CA GLU A 70 -7.28 3.56 11.10
C GLU A 70 -6.85 2.13 11.43
N MET A 71 -5.62 1.78 11.06
CA MET A 71 -5.01 0.51 11.42
C MET A 71 -3.89 0.74 12.44
N THR A 72 -4.00 0.08 13.59
CA THR A 72 -2.89 -0.03 14.55
C THR A 72 -2.05 -1.24 14.16
N ILE A 73 -0.82 -0.99 13.71
CA ILE A 73 0.11 -2.04 13.28
C ILE A 73 0.69 -2.75 14.51
N ALA A 74 0.70 -4.08 14.50
CA ALA A 74 1.34 -4.92 15.51
C ALA A 74 2.58 -5.64 14.92
N PRO A 75 2.54 -6.88 14.38
CA PRO A 75 3.70 -7.45 13.69
C PRO A 75 3.76 -7.04 12.20
N LEU A 76 4.98 -6.77 11.73
CA LEU A 76 5.31 -6.40 10.35
C LEU A 76 6.42 -7.32 9.83
N SER A 77 6.22 -7.93 8.66
CA SER A 77 7.22 -8.80 8.02
C SER A 77 7.47 -8.36 6.58
N GLY A 78 8.74 -8.23 6.19
CA GLY A 78 9.14 -7.95 4.81
C GLY A 78 9.53 -9.22 4.04
N ARG A 79 9.27 -9.23 2.73
CA ARG A 79 9.87 -10.19 1.79
C ARG A 79 10.39 -9.45 0.57
N LYS A 80 11.60 -9.78 0.15
CA LYS A 80 12.20 -9.27 -1.09
C LYS A 80 12.74 -10.40 -1.94
N ALA A 81 12.80 -10.17 -3.25
CA ALA A 81 13.55 -11.05 -4.15
C ALA A 81 15.02 -11.07 -3.73
N ILE A 82 15.64 -12.25 -3.76
CA ILE A 82 17.04 -12.46 -3.38
C ILE A 82 17.98 -11.62 -4.26
N GLU A 83 17.57 -11.37 -5.50
CA GLU A 83 18.32 -10.61 -6.50
C GLU A 83 18.33 -9.09 -6.22
N ILE A 84 17.55 -8.59 -5.25
CA ILE A 84 17.54 -7.18 -4.79
C ILE A 84 18.36 -7.09 -3.49
N VAL A 85 19.60 -6.58 -3.57
CA VAL A 85 20.49 -6.41 -2.40
C VAL A 85 20.15 -5.16 -1.60
#